data_AF-A0A0B8PIE2-F1
#
_entry.id   AF-A0A0B8PIE2-F1
#
_cell.length_a   1.000
_cell.length_b   1.000
_cell.length_c   1.000
_cell.angle_alpha   90.00
_cell.angle_beta   90.00
_cell.angle_gamma   90.00
#
_symmetry.space_group_name_H-M   'P 1'
#
loop_
_entity.id
_entity.type
_entity.pdbx_description
1 polymer ?
#
loop_
_entity_poly.entity_id
_entity_poly.type
_entity_poly.pdbx_seq_one_letter_code
_entity_poly.pdbx_strand_id
1 'polypeptide(L)'
;MCSQNPNHYSFPAVRGIQAGRPFYIATCPLRIIPKIFSYNEDDVPPELRAQRTLNKTRIPYMVKYLLDNPKEYVFSALTASVGIDISFIDHEDAPNLGTLQIPMDAQILINDGQHRRKAIEEALKENPDLGQDNIPVLFFIDEGLDRSQQMFADLNKYAVKPSPSLGTLYDHRDESSELARELATSVKPFIGLTEMEKSSISPKSNKLFTLSSIKQSTRALLGKGPKDGLVKKEKNSLLTFGKK
;
A
#
# COMPACT_ATOMS: atom_id res chain seq x y z
N MET A 1 12.70 -5.87 46.57
CA MET A 1 11.82 -5.30 45.52
C MET A 1 12.28 -5.89 44.19
N CYS A 2 11.55 -6.87 43.65
CA CYS A 2 11.87 -7.46 42.35
C CYS A 2 11.53 -6.42 41.26
N SER A 3 12.53 -5.91 40.54
CA SER A 3 12.26 -5.12 39.33
C SER A 3 11.73 -6.08 38.27
N GLN A 4 10.44 -5.94 37.95
CA GLN A 4 9.85 -6.55 36.76
C GLN A 4 10.61 -5.96 35.57
N ASN A 5 11.45 -6.75 34.89
CA ASN A 5 11.92 -6.34 33.57
C ASN A 5 10.67 -6.29 32.67
N PRO A 6 10.30 -5.14 32.08
CA PRO A 6 9.17 -5.11 31.18
C PRO A 6 9.45 -6.06 30.01
N ASN A 7 8.43 -6.81 29.58
CA ASN A 7 8.56 -7.62 28.37
C ASN A 7 8.67 -6.67 27.17
N HIS A 8 9.59 -6.95 26.25
CA HIS A 8 9.82 -6.15 25.05
C HIS A 8 9.51 -6.96 23.79
N TYR A 9 8.98 -6.29 22.76
CA TYR A 9 9.12 -6.76 21.39
C TYR A 9 10.53 -6.47 20.89
N SER A 10 11.22 -7.48 20.39
CA SER A 10 12.59 -7.36 19.87
C SER A 10 12.62 -7.59 18.38
N PHE A 11 13.18 -6.64 17.64
CA PHE A 11 13.30 -6.70 16.19
C PHE A 11 14.75 -6.54 15.76
N PRO A 12 15.30 -7.44 14.94
CA PRO A 12 16.48 -7.12 14.15
C PRO A 12 16.19 -5.89 13.29
N ALA A 13 16.99 -4.85 13.46
CA ALA A 13 16.72 -3.55 12.89
C ALA A 13 17.99 -2.82 12.45
N VAL A 14 17.81 -1.91 11.50
CA VAL A 14 18.83 -0.95 11.06
C VAL A 14 18.44 0.44 11.56
N ARG A 15 19.36 1.10 12.29
CA ARG A 15 19.24 2.49 12.74
C ARG A 15 19.72 3.44 11.64
N GLY A 16 18.90 4.43 11.28
CA GLY A 16 19.28 5.51 10.38
C GLY A 16 19.12 6.87 11.04
N ILE A 17 19.67 7.92 10.42
CA ILE A 17 19.44 9.32 10.81
C ILE A 17 18.74 10.03 9.65
N GLN A 18 17.60 10.66 9.93
CA GLN A 18 16.85 11.49 8.98
C GLN A 18 16.53 12.82 9.66
N ALA A 19 16.86 13.94 8.99
CA ALA A 19 16.67 15.28 9.55
C ALA A 19 17.23 15.45 10.98
N GLY A 20 18.39 14.84 11.26
CA GLY A 20 19.06 14.91 12.56
C GLY A 20 18.48 14.00 13.65
N ARG A 21 17.50 13.15 13.32
CA ARG A 21 16.81 12.28 14.29
C ARG A 21 16.97 10.81 13.93
N PRO A 22 17.10 9.91 14.92
CA PRO A 22 17.15 8.48 14.66
C PRO A 22 15.80 7.94 14.21
N PHE A 23 15.84 6.99 13.30
CA PHE A 23 14.73 6.12 12.93
C PHE A 23 15.24 4.69 12.77
N TYR A 24 14.33 3.72 12.78
CA TYR A 24 14.69 2.31 12.72
C TYR A 24 13.87 1.60 11.64
N ILE A 25 14.53 0.74 10.87
CA ILE A 25 13.87 -0.14 9.91
C ILE A 25 13.97 -1.55 10.43
N ALA A 26 12.83 -2.21 10.59
CA ALA A 26 12.77 -3.64 10.88
C ALA A 26 11.90 -4.37 9.86
N THR A 27 12.09 -5.68 9.73
CA THR A 27 11.11 -6.55 9.06
C THR A 27 10.29 -7.26 10.13
N CYS A 28 8.97 -7.27 9.95
CA CYS A 28 8.04 -7.82 10.92
C CYS A 28 7.20 -8.93 10.26
N PRO A 29 7.13 -10.13 10.86
CA PRO A 29 6.24 -11.17 10.36
C PRO A 29 4.78 -10.69 10.36
N LEU A 30 4.00 -10.98 9.32
CA LEU A 30 2.63 -10.46 9.23
C LEU A 30 1.78 -10.82 10.46
N ARG A 31 2.02 -11.98 11.06
CA ARG A 31 1.30 -12.45 12.28
C ARG A 31 1.43 -11.52 13.48
N ILE A 32 2.48 -10.69 13.54
CA ILE A 32 2.71 -9.79 14.68
C ILE A 32 2.05 -8.42 14.45
N ILE A 33 1.77 -8.06 13.19
CA ILE A 33 1.26 -6.74 12.81
C ILE A 33 -0.05 -6.38 13.56
N PRO A 34 -1.05 -7.29 13.68
CA PRO A 34 -2.24 -6.97 14.47
C PRO A 34 -1.97 -6.76 15.96
N LYS A 35 -0.93 -7.40 16.51
CA LYS A 35 -0.59 -7.39 17.94
C LYS A 35 0.18 -6.13 18.34
N ILE A 36 1.16 -5.72 17.53
CA ILE A 36 2.01 -4.55 17.82
C ILE A 36 1.27 -3.23 17.57
N PHE A 37 0.32 -3.21 16.64
CA PHE A 37 -0.48 -2.02 16.32
C PHE A 37 -1.90 -2.11 16.89
N SER A 38 -2.05 -2.50 18.16
CA SER A 38 -3.36 -2.72 18.77
C SER A 38 -4.16 -1.44 19.04
N TYR A 39 -3.49 -0.29 19.09
CA TYR A 39 -4.12 1.01 19.36
C TYR A 39 -5.03 1.46 18.20
N ASN A 40 -6.24 1.89 18.54
CA ASN A 40 -7.24 2.41 17.59
C ASN A 40 -7.71 3.80 18.04
N GLU A 41 -7.78 4.73 17.09
CA GLU A 41 -8.19 6.11 17.32
C GLU A 41 -9.59 6.43 16.75
N ASP A 42 -10.38 5.40 16.40
CA ASP A 42 -11.70 5.57 15.78
C ASP A 42 -12.63 6.51 16.58
N ASP A 43 -12.58 6.45 17.92
CA ASP A 43 -13.43 7.25 18.82
C ASP A 43 -12.78 8.57 19.29
N VAL A 44 -11.53 8.83 18.89
CA VAL A 44 -10.79 10.06 19.25
C VAL A 44 -11.27 11.22 18.35
N PRO A 45 -11.40 12.47 18.80
CA PRO A 45 -11.70 13.61 17.91
C PRO A 45 -10.59 13.85 16.87
N PRO A 46 -10.88 14.33 15.64
CA PRO A 46 -9.86 14.53 14.60
C PRO A 46 -8.64 15.35 15.03
N GLU A 47 -8.83 16.36 15.87
CA GLU A 47 -7.80 17.24 16.41
C GLU A 47 -6.82 16.50 17.33
N LEU A 48 -7.24 15.35 17.87
CA LEU A 48 -6.48 14.52 18.80
C LEU A 48 -5.96 13.22 18.17
N ARG A 49 -6.12 13.02 16.85
CA ARG A 49 -5.64 11.82 16.13
C ARG A 49 -4.32 12.06 15.42
N ALA A 50 -3.53 11.01 15.30
CA ALA A 50 -2.32 10.97 14.46
C ALA A 50 -2.60 10.48 13.01
N GLN A 51 -3.80 9.97 12.73
CA GLN A 51 -4.17 9.42 11.42
C GLN A 51 -5.63 9.71 11.03
N ARG A 52 -5.91 9.60 9.72
CA ARG A 52 -7.29 9.70 9.18
C ARG A 52 -8.14 8.48 9.52
N THR A 53 -9.47 8.64 9.49
CA THR A 53 -10.41 7.50 9.62
C THR A 53 -10.20 6.45 8.52
N LEU A 54 -10.27 5.19 8.92
CA LEU A 54 -10.17 4.05 8.03
C LEU A 54 -11.35 4.00 7.05
N ASN A 55 -11.08 4.14 5.74
CA ASN A 55 -12.08 3.82 4.73
C ASN A 55 -12.30 2.29 4.61
N LYS A 56 -13.31 1.78 5.32
CA LYS A 56 -13.67 0.34 5.37
C LYS A 56 -14.00 -0.25 4.00
N THR A 57 -14.49 0.55 3.05
CA THR A 57 -14.82 0.05 1.69
C THR A 57 -13.60 -0.44 0.91
N ARG A 58 -12.38 0.01 1.27
CA ARG A 58 -11.14 -0.39 0.60
C ARG A 58 -10.58 -1.72 1.11
N ILE A 59 -10.91 -2.12 2.34
CA ILE A 59 -10.30 -3.28 3.00
C ILE A 59 -10.55 -4.59 2.23
N PRO A 60 -11.77 -4.92 1.80
CA PRO A 60 -12.02 -6.19 1.10
C PRO A 60 -11.15 -6.37 -0.15
N TYR A 61 -10.86 -5.30 -0.89
CA TYR A 61 -10.01 -5.36 -2.07
C TYR A 61 -8.55 -5.68 -1.74
N MET A 62 -8.05 -5.13 -0.64
CA MET A 62 -6.68 -5.39 -0.20
C MET A 62 -6.52 -6.78 0.42
N VAL A 63 -7.56 -7.26 1.13
CA VAL A 63 -7.63 -8.65 1.62
C VAL A 63 -7.61 -9.61 0.43
N LYS A 64 -8.50 -9.41 -0.54
CA LYS A 64 -8.54 -10.20 -1.77
C LYS A 64 -7.20 -10.16 -2.52
N TYR A 65 -6.55 -9.00 -2.60
CA TYR A 65 -5.22 -8.87 -3.22
C TYR A 65 -4.18 -9.77 -2.55
N LEU A 66 -4.14 -9.82 -1.20
CA LEU A 66 -3.23 -10.72 -0.47
C LEU A 66 -3.58 -12.20 -0.72
N LEU A 67 -4.85 -12.56 -0.62
CA LEU A 67 -5.32 -13.94 -0.71
C LEU A 67 -5.20 -14.53 -2.12
N ASP A 68 -5.49 -13.73 -3.15
CA ASP A 68 -5.43 -14.17 -4.55
C ASP A 68 -3.98 -14.20 -5.08
N ASN A 69 -3.04 -13.49 -4.43
CA ASN A 69 -1.66 -13.32 -4.91
C ASN A 69 -0.60 -13.64 -3.84
N PRO A 70 -0.68 -14.77 -3.12
CA PRO A 70 0.18 -15.04 -1.96
C PRO A 70 1.67 -15.15 -2.31
N LYS A 71 2.02 -15.34 -3.59
CA LYS A 71 3.40 -15.46 -4.06
C LYS A 71 3.93 -14.22 -4.77
N GLU A 72 3.10 -13.19 -4.95
CA GLU A 72 3.46 -12.05 -5.79
C GLU A 72 2.90 -10.70 -5.31
N TYR A 73 2.18 -10.64 -4.19
CA TYR A 73 1.69 -9.37 -3.68
C TYR A 73 2.85 -8.46 -3.27
N VAL A 74 2.63 -7.14 -3.34
CA VAL A 74 3.60 -6.14 -2.90
C VAL A 74 2.89 -5.10 -2.05
N PHE A 75 3.30 -4.98 -0.79
CA PHE A 75 2.95 -3.85 0.08
C PHE A 75 4.20 -3.03 0.39
N SER A 76 4.04 -1.71 0.40
CA SER A 76 5.07 -0.82 0.91
C SER A 76 5.22 -0.95 2.44
N ALA A 77 6.27 -0.35 2.99
CA ALA A 77 6.55 -0.34 4.42
C ALA A 77 5.45 0.34 5.24
N LEU A 78 5.12 -0.19 6.41
CA LEU A 78 4.31 0.53 7.41
C LEU A 78 5.20 1.59 8.07
N THR A 79 4.66 2.79 8.31
CA THR A 79 5.37 3.84 9.04
C THR A 79 4.68 4.09 10.36
N ALA A 80 5.44 4.06 11.44
CA ALA A 80 4.93 4.16 12.79
C ALA A 80 5.78 5.05 13.69
N SER A 81 5.10 5.70 14.62
CA SER A 81 5.61 6.46 15.74
C SER A 81 5.59 5.57 16.98
N VAL A 82 6.71 5.49 17.71
CA VAL A 82 6.81 4.76 18.97
C VAL A 82 7.18 5.74 20.09
N GLY A 83 6.60 5.55 21.28
CA GLY A 83 6.95 6.32 22.46
C GLY A 83 8.45 6.31 22.81
N ILE A 84 8.83 7.19 23.74
CA ILE A 84 10.22 7.55 24.05
C ILE A 84 11.06 6.46 24.77
N ASP A 85 10.45 5.38 25.25
CA ASP A 85 11.11 4.35 26.06
C ASP A 85 11.60 3.13 25.24
N ILE A 86 12.06 3.36 24.01
CA ILE A 86 12.68 2.29 23.21
C ILE A 86 14.18 2.17 23.50
N SER A 87 14.72 0.96 23.33
CA SER A 87 16.16 0.73 23.38
C SER A 87 16.66 0.14 22.05
N PHE A 88 17.90 0.44 21.69
CA PHE A 88 18.56 -0.16 20.55
C PHE A 88 19.90 -0.75 20.98
N ILE A 89 20.03 -2.06 20.86
CA ILE A 89 21.26 -2.78 21.20
C ILE A 89 22.04 -2.96 19.91
N ASP A 90 23.13 -2.22 19.75
CA ASP A 90 24.05 -2.33 18.62
C ASP A 90 24.63 -3.76 18.53
N HIS A 91 24.80 -4.26 17.31
CA HIS A 91 25.50 -5.51 17.05
C HIS A 91 27.01 -5.25 17.13
N GLU A 92 27.73 -6.07 17.90
CA GLU A 92 29.19 -6.05 17.96
C GLU A 92 29.74 -6.18 16.52
N ASP A 93 30.50 -5.20 16.05
CA ASP A 93 31.10 -5.14 14.70
C ASP A 93 30.22 -4.66 13.52
N ALA A 94 28.96 -4.27 13.72
CA ALA A 94 28.13 -3.75 12.64
C ALA A 94 27.46 -2.42 13.04
N PRO A 95 28.06 -1.25 12.71
CA PRO A 95 27.48 0.03 13.07
C PRO A 95 26.10 0.17 12.44
N ASN A 96 25.14 0.69 13.22
CA ASN A 96 23.75 0.86 12.85
C ASN A 96 22.93 -0.43 12.66
N LEU A 97 23.52 -1.61 12.76
CA LEU A 97 22.78 -2.86 12.84
C LEU A 97 22.62 -3.24 14.30
N GLY A 98 21.45 -3.74 14.68
CA GLY A 98 21.20 -4.10 16.06
C GLY A 98 19.82 -4.67 16.30
N THR A 99 19.44 -4.73 17.57
CA THR A 99 18.12 -5.14 18.02
C THR A 99 17.38 -3.94 18.58
N LEU A 100 16.28 -3.55 17.93
CA LEU A 100 15.32 -2.59 18.45
C LEU A 100 14.43 -3.29 19.47
N GLN A 101 14.40 -2.81 20.71
CA GLN A 101 13.50 -3.28 21.75
C GLN A 101 12.44 -2.22 22.04
N ILE A 102 11.18 -2.62 21.88
CA ILE A 102 10.02 -1.78 22.15
C ILE A 102 9.26 -2.39 23.33
N PRO A 103 9.02 -1.65 24.43
CA PRO A 103 8.20 -2.15 25.53
C PRO A 103 6.83 -2.63 25.03
N MET A 104 6.33 -3.76 25.55
CA MET A 104 5.05 -4.32 25.09
C MET A 104 3.84 -3.43 25.42
N ASP A 105 3.97 -2.54 26.40
CA ASP A 105 3.00 -1.52 26.79
C ASP A 105 3.21 -0.17 26.07
N ALA A 106 4.24 -0.05 25.24
CA ALA A 106 4.47 1.15 24.45
C ALA A 106 3.32 1.37 23.46
N GLN A 107 2.85 2.60 23.38
CA GLN A 107 1.90 3.00 22.34
C GLN A 107 2.65 3.15 21.01
N ILE A 108 2.21 2.39 20.02
CA ILE A 108 2.71 2.45 18.64
C ILE A 108 1.59 2.99 17.75
N LEU A 109 1.81 4.18 17.20
CA LEU A 109 0.87 4.88 16.33
C LEU A 109 1.25 4.67 14.87
N ILE A 110 0.30 4.24 14.03
CA ILE A 110 0.53 4.15 12.58
C ILE A 110 0.34 5.53 11.96
N ASN A 111 1.39 6.08 11.34
CA ASN A 111 1.30 7.32 10.57
C ASN A 111 0.95 7.04 9.09
N ASP A 112 1.42 5.93 8.53
CA ASP A 112 1.03 5.47 7.19
C ASP A 112 0.90 3.93 7.11
N GLY A 113 -0.10 3.47 6.36
CA GLY A 113 -0.34 2.05 6.14
C GLY A 113 -1.48 1.42 6.95
N GLN A 114 -2.34 2.20 7.60
CA GLN A 114 -3.50 1.67 8.35
C GLN A 114 -4.39 0.69 7.54
N HIS A 115 -4.62 0.96 6.25
CA HIS A 115 -5.39 0.08 5.37
C HIS A 115 -4.65 -1.24 5.13
N ARG A 116 -3.32 -1.21 5.02
CA ARG A 116 -2.47 -2.42 4.88
C ARG A 116 -2.49 -3.22 6.17
N ARG A 117 -2.31 -2.58 7.33
CA ARG A 117 -2.42 -3.23 8.64
C ARG A 117 -3.75 -3.95 8.81
N LYS A 118 -4.87 -3.28 8.50
CA LYS A 118 -6.19 -3.91 8.60
C LYS A 118 -6.41 -5.01 7.57
N ALA A 119 -5.94 -4.85 6.35
CA ALA A 119 -6.01 -5.91 5.34
C ALA A 119 -5.20 -7.15 5.75
N ILE A 120 -4.00 -6.98 6.33
CA ILE A 120 -3.19 -8.06 6.88
C ILE A 120 -3.96 -8.78 7.99
N GLU A 121 -4.54 -8.03 8.93
CA GLU A 121 -5.33 -8.60 10.03
C GLU A 121 -6.49 -9.47 9.53
N GLU A 122 -7.27 -9.00 8.56
CA GLU A 122 -8.39 -9.76 8.03
C GLU A 122 -7.92 -10.94 7.15
N ALA A 123 -6.90 -10.75 6.32
CA ALA A 123 -6.36 -11.82 5.47
C ALA A 123 -5.78 -12.99 6.30
N LEU A 124 -5.16 -12.70 7.46
CA LEU A 124 -4.64 -13.73 8.36
C LEU A 124 -5.73 -14.60 8.99
N LYS A 125 -6.97 -14.10 9.11
CA LYS A 125 -8.11 -14.89 9.60
C LYS A 125 -8.53 -15.94 8.57
N GLU A 126 -8.40 -15.62 7.28
CA GLU A 126 -8.75 -16.50 6.17
C GLU A 126 -7.59 -17.43 5.79
N ASN A 127 -6.36 -16.92 5.79
CA ASN A 127 -5.15 -17.68 5.50
C ASN A 127 -4.03 -17.37 6.52
N PRO A 128 -3.94 -18.14 7.62
CA PRO A 128 -2.90 -17.98 8.63
C PRO A 128 -1.46 -18.15 8.12
N ASP A 129 -1.26 -18.85 7.01
CA ASP A 129 0.08 -19.10 6.45
C ASP A 129 0.77 -17.83 5.97
N LEU A 130 -0.01 -16.80 5.59
CA LEU A 130 0.51 -15.45 5.30
C LEU A 130 1.30 -14.87 6.49
N GLY A 131 1.08 -15.38 7.71
CA GLY A 131 1.80 -14.96 8.91
C GLY A 131 3.31 -15.20 8.89
N GLN A 132 3.80 -16.03 7.96
CA GLN A 132 5.23 -16.29 7.74
C GLN A 132 5.91 -15.21 6.92
N ASP A 133 5.16 -14.48 6.09
CA ASP A 133 5.70 -13.40 5.29
C ASP A 133 6.09 -12.21 6.18
N ASN A 134 6.94 -11.33 5.66
CA ASN A 134 7.40 -10.16 6.37
C ASN A 134 7.00 -8.88 5.65
N ILE A 135 6.68 -7.84 6.41
CA ILE A 135 6.52 -6.48 5.90
C ILE A 135 7.57 -5.56 6.56
N PRO A 136 8.19 -4.64 5.81
CA PRO A 136 9.06 -3.64 6.42
C PRO A 136 8.24 -2.68 7.30
N VAL A 137 8.79 -2.31 8.43
CA VAL A 137 8.24 -1.31 9.35
C VAL A 137 9.32 -0.26 9.63
N LEU A 138 8.95 0.99 9.41
CA LEU A 138 9.75 2.17 9.68
C LEU A 138 9.27 2.79 11.01
N PHE A 139 10.12 2.75 12.03
CA PHE A 139 9.84 3.29 13.35
C PHE A 139 10.53 4.64 13.54
N PHE A 140 9.75 5.68 13.83
CA PHE A 140 10.23 6.96 14.32
C PHE A 140 10.03 7.05 15.82
N ILE A 141 10.99 7.66 16.52
CA ILE A 141 10.80 8.02 17.93
C ILE A 141 9.87 9.24 17.96
N ASP A 142 8.69 9.01 18.52
CA ASP A 142 7.66 10.02 18.68
C ASP A 142 7.95 10.88 19.91
N GLU A 143 7.69 12.18 19.77
CA GLU A 143 7.82 13.17 20.83
C GLU A 143 6.49 13.87 21.12
N GLY A 144 5.39 13.43 20.51
CA GLY A 144 4.04 13.91 20.82
C GLY A 144 3.10 14.00 19.61
N LEU A 145 1.82 14.21 19.90
CA LEU A 145 0.73 14.23 18.93
C LEU A 145 0.98 15.19 17.75
N ASP A 146 1.38 16.43 18.01
CA ASP A 146 1.61 17.45 16.97
C ASP A 146 2.62 17.00 15.92
N ARG A 147 3.69 16.32 16.37
CA ARG A 147 4.71 15.78 15.47
C ARG A 147 4.16 14.62 14.66
N SER A 148 3.41 13.71 15.29
CA SER A 148 2.75 12.61 14.60
C SER A 148 1.75 13.09 13.53
N GLN A 149 1.02 14.18 13.80
CA GLN A 149 0.15 14.85 12.81
C GLN A 149 0.96 15.49 11.67
N GLN A 150 2.06 16.18 11.98
CA GLN A 150 2.93 16.76 10.95
C GLN A 150 3.54 15.67 10.07
N MET A 151 3.98 14.55 10.64
CA MET A 151 4.48 13.41 9.85
C MET A 151 3.40 12.83 8.94
N PHE A 152 2.15 12.69 9.42
CA PHE A 152 1.04 12.28 8.56
C PHE A 152 0.87 13.23 7.37
N ALA A 153 0.93 14.55 7.61
CA ALA A 153 0.85 15.54 6.55
C ALA A 153 2.02 15.40 5.55
N ASP A 154 3.25 15.31 6.04
CA ASP A 154 4.46 15.22 5.19
C ASP A 154 4.50 13.97 4.32
N LEU A 155 4.11 12.81 4.89
CA LEU A 155 4.04 11.54 4.16
C LEU A 155 3.01 11.58 3.00
N ASN A 156 1.96 12.38 3.13
CA ASN A 156 0.88 12.43 2.15
C ASN A 156 0.95 13.64 1.21
N LYS A 157 1.59 14.75 1.62
CA LYS A 157 1.62 16.03 0.89
C LYS A 157 2.22 15.92 -0.51
N TYR A 158 3.28 15.11 -0.66
CA TYR A 158 4.01 14.96 -1.92
C TYR A 158 3.68 13.64 -2.65
N ALA A 159 2.77 12.83 -2.12
CA ALA A 159 2.37 11.58 -2.75
C ALA A 159 1.51 11.84 -4.00
N VAL A 160 2.11 11.67 -5.19
CA VAL A 160 1.40 11.80 -6.46
C VAL A 160 0.96 10.43 -6.94
N LYS A 161 -0.34 10.24 -7.14
CA LYS A 161 -0.87 9.02 -7.76
C LYS A 161 -0.44 8.96 -9.23
N PRO A 162 -0.08 7.78 -9.76
CA PRO A 162 0.10 7.63 -11.20
C PRO A 162 -1.20 8.00 -11.93
N SER A 163 -1.07 8.44 -13.17
CA SER A 163 -2.24 8.71 -13.98
C SER A 163 -3.07 7.42 -14.17
N PRO A 164 -4.38 7.51 -14.36
CA PRO A 164 -5.20 6.35 -14.74
C PRO A 164 -4.69 5.58 -15.96
N SER A 165 -4.11 6.25 -16.96
CA SER A 165 -3.57 5.60 -18.16
C SER A 165 -2.30 4.82 -17.83
N LEU A 166 -1.38 5.41 -17.07
CA LEU A 166 -0.16 4.74 -16.62
C LEU A 166 -0.46 3.56 -15.69
N GLY A 167 -1.42 3.72 -14.77
CA GLY A 167 -1.91 2.61 -13.95
C GLY A 167 -2.48 1.48 -14.79
N THR A 168 -3.26 1.80 -15.82
CA THR A 168 -3.78 0.81 -16.79
C THR A 168 -2.66 0.16 -17.59
N LEU A 169 -1.61 0.91 -17.93
CA LEU A 169 -0.47 0.39 -18.69
C LEU A 169 0.30 -0.67 -17.90
N TYR A 170 0.53 -0.44 -16.60
CA TYR A 170 1.37 -1.32 -15.77
C TYR A 170 0.60 -2.37 -14.96
N ASP A 171 -0.71 -2.24 -14.81
CA ASP A 171 -1.51 -3.25 -14.13
C ASP A 171 -1.76 -4.45 -15.04
N HIS A 172 -0.86 -5.44 -14.95
CA HIS A 172 -0.94 -6.70 -15.70
C HIS A 172 -1.91 -7.72 -15.09
N ARG A 173 -2.42 -7.47 -13.87
CA ARG A 173 -3.36 -8.37 -13.20
C ARG A 173 -4.81 -8.05 -13.56
N ASP A 174 -5.09 -6.79 -13.87
CA ASP A 174 -6.42 -6.40 -14.32
C ASP A 174 -6.67 -6.77 -15.78
N GLU A 175 -7.60 -7.69 -16.00
CA GLU A 175 -8.00 -8.16 -17.33
C GLU A 175 -8.51 -7.01 -18.22
N SER A 176 -9.15 -6.00 -17.64
CA SER A 176 -9.61 -4.82 -18.39
C SER A 176 -8.47 -3.93 -18.84
N SER A 177 -7.42 -3.81 -18.03
CA SER A 177 -6.17 -3.18 -18.42
C SER A 177 -5.49 -3.94 -19.53
N GLU A 178 -5.45 -5.27 -19.45
CA GLU A 178 -4.91 -6.12 -20.53
C GLU A 178 -5.66 -5.95 -21.84
N LEU A 179 -6.99 -6.03 -21.81
CA LEU A 179 -7.81 -5.82 -23.01
C LEU A 179 -7.62 -4.40 -23.58
N ALA A 180 -7.55 -3.37 -22.74
CA ALA A 180 -7.32 -2.01 -23.21
C ALA A 180 -5.96 -1.87 -23.93
N ARG A 181 -4.90 -2.50 -23.41
CA ARG A 181 -3.58 -2.52 -24.06
C ARG A 181 -3.61 -3.27 -25.38
N GLU A 182 -4.29 -4.41 -25.43
CA GLU A 182 -4.45 -5.18 -26.67
C GLU A 182 -5.24 -4.40 -27.72
N LEU A 183 -6.35 -3.75 -27.35
CA LEU A 183 -7.10 -2.88 -28.25
C LEU A 183 -6.23 -1.72 -28.75
N ALA A 184 -5.53 -1.05 -27.85
CA ALA A 184 -4.65 0.08 -28.19
C ALA A 184 -3.54 -0.29 -29.18
N THR A 185 -3.09 -1.54 -29.18
CA THR A 185 -1.94 -2.02 -29.99
C THR A 185 -2.33 -2.87 -31.20
N SER A 186 -3.57 -3.38 -31.28
CA SER A 186 -3.96 -4.33 -32.32
C SER A 186 -5.23 -3.98 -33.11
N VAL A 187 -5.94 -2.91 -32.73
CA VAL A 187 -7.21 -2.49 -33.37
C VAL A 187 -7.06 -1.13 -34.05
N LYS A 188 -7.43 -1.05 -35.33
CA LYS A 188 -6.96 -0.03 -36.28
C LYS A 188 -7.41 1.44 -36.05
N PRO A 189 -8.44 1.83 -35.26
CA PRO A 189 -8.54 3.23 -34.85
C PRO A 189 -7.57 3.61 -33.72
N PHE A 190 -7.05 2.66 -32.93
CA PHE A 190 -6.29 2.98 -31.72
C PHE A 190 -4.77 2.97 -31.91
N ILE A 191 -4.28 2.15 -32.84
CA ILE A 191 -2.84 2.00 -33.12
C ILE A 191 -2.25 3.36 -33.52
N GLY A 192 -1.21 3.78 -32.81
CA GLY A 192 -0.54 5.05 -33.07
C GLY A 192 -1.32 6.30 -32.60
N LEU A 193 -2.62 6.17 -32.30
CA LEU A 193 -3.51 7.27 -31.91
C LEU A 193 -3.90 7.24 -30.41
N THR A 194 -3.34 6.31 -29.64
CA THR A 194 -3.56 6.23 -28.19
C THR A 194 -2.41 6.86 -27.40
N GLU A 195 -2.75 7.73 -26.44
CA GLU A 195 -1.90 8.23 -25.36
C GLU A 195 -1.86 7.20 -24.23
N MET A 196 -0.69 6.60 -24.01
CA MET A 196 -0.52 5.43 -23.15
C MET A 196 -0.22 5.81 -21.70
N GLU A 197 0.39 6.97 -21.47
CA GLU A 197 0.88 7.38 -20.16
C GLU A 197 -0.02 8.44 -19.54
N LYS A 198 -0.46 9.44 -20.29
CA LYS A 198 -1.24 10.56 -19.73
C LYS A 198 -2.74 10.28 -19.78
N SER A 199 -3.47 10.89 -18.86
CA SER A 199 -4.95 10.85 -18.86
C SER A 199 -5.56 12.10 -19.49
N SER A 200 -4.74 12.93 -20.11
CA SER A 200 -5.14 14.04 -20.97
C SER A 200 -4.29 14.04 -22.23
N ILE A 201 -4.85 14.56 -23.32
CA ILE A 201 -4.17 14.69 -24.60
C ILE A 201 -3.76 16.14 -24.77
N SER A 202 -2.48 16.37 -25.07
CA SER A 202 -1.99 17.73 -25.37
C SER A 202 -2.62 18.26 -26.66
N PRO A 203 -2.98 19.55 -26.76
CA PRO A 203 -3.49 20.15 -28.00
C PRO A 203 -2.56 20.01 -29.21
N LYS A 204 -1.26 19.82 -28.97
CA LYS A 204 -0.26 19.62 -30.03
C LYS A 204 -0.04 18.14 -30.41
N SER A 205 -0.71 17.24 -29.71
CA SER A 205 -0.58 15.79 -29.92
C SER A 205 -1.43 15.34 -31.10
N ASN A 206 -0.97 14.33 -31.83
CA ASN A 206 -1.76 13.64 -32.85
C ASN A 206 -2.59 12.47 -32.27
N LYS A 207 -2.57 12.26 -30.95
CA LYS A 207 -3.37 11.24 -30.27
C LYS A 207 -4.84 11.65 -30.19
N LEU A 208 -5.73 10.66 -30.21
CA LEU A 208 -7.19 10.84 -30.11
C LEU A 208 -7.79 10.15 -28.89
N PHE A 209 -7.13 9.12 -28.36
CA PHE A 209 -7.63 8.32 -27.24
C PHE A 209 -6.61 8.31 -26.09
N THR A 210 -7.08 8.06 -24.87
CA THR A 210 -6.20 7.70 -23.76
C THR A 210 -6.40 6.22 -23.45
N LEU A 211 -5.35 5.54 -22.98
CA LEU A 211 -5.48 4.13 -22.60
C LEU A 211 -6.55 3.91 -21.52
N SER A 212 -6.66 4.86 -20.57
CA SER A 212 -7.71 4.85 -19.56
C SER A 212 -9.12 5.00 -20.14
N SER A 213 -9.32 5.84 -21.17
CA SER A 213 -10.65 5.99 -21.80
C SER A 213 -11.04 4.75 -22.61
N ILE A 214 -10.09 4.07 -23.26
CA ILE A 214 -10.33 2.78 -23.91
C ILE A 214 -10.80 1.77 -22.87
N LYS A 215 -10.07 1.59 -21.75
CA LYS A 215 -10.48 0.69 -20.66
C LYS A 215 -11.88 0.98 -20.16
N GLN A 216 -12.18 2.23 -19.82
CA GLN A 216 -13.48 2.62 -19.26
C GLN A 216 -14.62 2.40 -20.27
N SER A 217 -14.42 2.81 -21.52
CA SER A 217 -15.44 2.66 -22.57
C SER A 217 -15.69 1.20 -22.92
N THR A 218 -14.65 0.37 -22.96
CA THR A 218 -14.79 -1.08 -23.19
C THR A 218 -15.58 -1.75 -22.08
N ARG A 219 -15.35 -1.38 -20.82
CA ARG A 219 -16.15 -1.89 -19.69
C ARG A 219 -17.60 -1.46 -19.79
N ALA A 220 -17.86 -0.19 -20.10
CA ALA A 220 -19.21 0.33 -20.29
C ALA A 220 -19.94 -0.40 -21.43
N LEU A 221 -19.26 -0.64 -22.56
CA LEU A 221 -19.80 -1.39 -23.71
C LEU A 221 -20.18 -2.83 -23.35
N LEU A 222 -19.42 -3.46 -22.45
CA LEU A 222 -19.69 -4.80 -21.95
C LEU A 222 -20.67 -4.84 -20.76
N GLY A 223 -21.22 -3.70 -20.34
CA GLY A 223 -22.10 -3.62 -19.17
C GLY A 223 -21.42 -3.96 -17.85
N LYS A 224 -20.10 -3.77 -17.74
CA LYS A 224 -19.29 -4.14 -16.56
C LYS A 224 -19.12 -2.94 -15.61
N GLY A 225 -19.68 -3.02 -14.41
CA GLY A 225 -19.41 -2.07 -13.32
C GLY A 225 -18.01 -2.29 -12.73
N PRO A 226 -17.38 -1.34 -12.01
CA PRO A 226 -15.94 -1.36 -11.67
C PRO A 226 -15.37 -2.62 -10.99
N LYS A 227 -16.23 -3.49 -10.46
CA LYS A 227 -15.86 -4.71 -9.71
C LYS A 227 -15.98 -5.99 -10.54
N ASP A 228 -16.55 -5.91 -11.73
CA ASP A 228 -16.84 -7.09 -12.55
C ASP A 228 -15.60 -7.51 -13.36
N GLY A 229 -15.32 -8.81 -13.37
CA GLY A 229 -14.31 -9.43 -14.22
C GLY A 229 -14.75 -9.54 -15.68
N LEU A 230 -13.80 -9.84 -16.57
CA LEU A 230 -14.07 -10.07 -17.99
C LEU A 230 -14.08 -11.57 -18.28
N VAL A 231 -15.01 -12.01 -19.11
CA VAL A 231 -15.05 -13.41 -19.56
C VAL A 231 -14.28 -13.53 -20.88
N LYS A 232 -13.47 -14.58 -21.05
CA LYS A 232 -12.64 -14.82 -22.25
C LYS A 232 -13.39 -14.69 -23.59
N LYS A 233 -14.67 -15.08 -23.63
CA LYS A 233 -15.55 -14.94 -24.81
C LYS A 233 -15.77 -13.47 -25.18
N GLU A 234 -15.98 -12.59 -24.20
CA GLU A 234 -16.17 -11.14 -24.39
C GLU A 234 -14.90 -10.49 -24.98
N LYS A 235 -13.72 -10.88 -24.46
CA LYS A 235 -12.40 -10.44 -24.95
C LYS A 235 -12.22 -10.73 -26.45
N ASN A 236 -12.49 -11.98 -26.85
CA ASN A 236 -12.31 -12.42 -28.24
C ASN A 236 -13.28 -11.74 -29.22
N SER A 237 -14.53 -11.53 -28.81
CA SER A 237 -15.54 -10.86 -29.63
C SER A 237 -15.14 -9.41 -29.97
N LEU A 238 -14.62 -8.66 -29.00
CA LEU A 238 -14.21 -7.26 -29.21
C LEU A 238 -12.99 -7.14 -30.11
N LEU A 239 -11.98 -7.99 -29.91
CA LEU A 239 -10.78 -8.02 -30.75
C LEU A 239 -11.10 -8.38 -32.20
N THR A 240 -12.08 -9.27 -32.41
CA THR A 240 -12.53 -9.66 -33.75
C THR A 240 -13.34 -8.54 -34.41
N PHE A 241 -14.22 -7.88 -33.65
CA PHE A 241 -15.00 -6.75 -34.17
C PHE A 241 -14.12 -5.58 -34.58
N GLY A 242 -13.15 -5.18 -33.75
CA GLY A 242 -12.26 -4.04 -34.05
C GLY A 242 -11.23 -4.27 -35.16
N LYS A 243 -11.07 -5.51 -35.63
CA LYS A 243 -10.18 -5.86 -36.75
C LYS A 243 -10.90 -5.88 -38.10
N LYS A 244 -12.24 -5.83 -38.13
CA LYS A 244 -13.02 -5.63 -39.35
C LYS A 244 -13.04 -4.16 -39.71
#